data_AF-W2Z743-F1
#
_entry.id   AF-W2Z743-F1
#
_cell.length_a   1.000
_cell.length_b   1.000
_cell.length_c   1.000
_cell.angle_alpha   90.00
_cell.angle_beta   90.00
_cell.angle_gamma   90.00
#
_symmetry.space_group_name_H-M   'P 1'
#
loop_
_entity.id
_entity.type
_entity.pdbx_description
1 polymer ?
#
loop_
_entity_poly.entity_id
_entity_poly.type
_entity_poly.pdbx_seq_one_letter_code
_entity_poly.pdbx_strand_id
1 'polypeptide(L)'
;MVSEMLEQIRNQQEYVDSVYEDRTQLTEEKSFVNKLYQMEIDRLRYMVSSYLRTRLRKIEKFAIHILQDEVLTQRLSVKERNFAQQFVMLFESHVNDLAIGKFSKDNRTLTADGMVSEPNLDSFVFCQGKEAGGVQCDDKGGDFVQVTSADRYILRYRSVQEHVQAGAIDLI
;
A
#
# COMPACT_ATOMS: atom_id res chain seq x y z
N MET A 1 -6.43 12.60 -1.75
CA MET A 1 -6.54 11.46 -2.70
C MET A 1 -7.40 10.29 -2.19
N VAL A 2 -6.94 9.39 -1.30
CA VAL A 2 -7.77 8.20 -0.90
C VAL A 2 -9.05 8.59 -0.18
N SER A 3 -9.00 9.57 0.73
CA SER A 3 -10.21 10.07 1.42
C SER A 3 -11.22 10.70 0.45
N GLU A 4 -10.73 11.46 -0.53
CA GLU A 4 -11.56 12.07 -1.57
C GLU A 4 -12.21 11.01 -2.46
N MET A 5 -11.47 9.96 -2.85
CA MET A 5 -12.03 8.85 -3.62
C MET A 5 -13.13 8.10 -2.84
N LEU A 6 -12.93 7.89 -1.53
CA LEU A 6 -13.95 7.26 -0.68
C LEU A 6 -15.20 8.13 -0.55
N GLU A 7 -15.03 9.44 -0.46
CA GLU A 7 -16.14 10.40 -0.42
C GLU A 7 -16.88 10.45 -1.76
N GLN A 8 -16.16 10.47 -2.88
CA GLN A 8 -16.75 10.40 -4.22
C GLN A 8 -17.54 9.11 -4.43
N ILE A 9 -17.00 7.95 -4.04
CA ILE A 9 -17.70 6.65 -4.12
C ILE A 9 -18.97 6.69 -3.26
N ARG A 10 -18.92 7.28 -2.06
CA ARG A 10 -20.09 7.42 -1.19
C ARG A 10 -21.18 8.28 -1.84
N ASN A 11 -20.81 9.47 -2.33
CA ASN A 11 -21.74 10.38 -2.97
C ASN A 11 -22.38 9.77 -4.24
N GLN A 12 -21.59 9.03 -5.03
CA GLN A 12 -22.09 8.31 -6.20
C GLN A 12 -23.05 7.17 -5.83
N GLN A 13 -22.77 6.45 -4.74
CA GLN A 13 -23.67 5.41 -4.25
C GLN A 13 -25.02 6.01 -3.80
N GLU A 14 -25.00 7.09 -3.04
CA GLU A 14 -26.23 7.77 -2.58
C GLU A 14 -27.08 8.25 -3.77
N TYR A 15 -26.45 8.79 -4.81
CA TYR A 15 -27.14 9.15 -6.05
C TYR A 15 -27.79 7.94 -6.73
N VAL A 16 -27.04 6.85 -6.93
CA VAL A 16 -27.53 5.60 -7.52
C VAL A 16 -28.73 5.04 -6.75
N ASP A 17 -28.67 5.07 -5.43
CA ASP A 17 -29.71 4.59 -4.54
C ASP A 17 -30.97 5.46 -4.65
N SER A 18 -30.83 6.79 -4.64
CA SER A 18 -31.98 7.72 -4.79
C SER A 18 -32.72 7.55 -6.13
N VAL A 19 -31.98 7.31 -7.23
CA VAL A 19 -32.56 7.07 -8.56
C VAL A 19 -33.29 5.73 -8.62
N TYR A 20 -32.88 4.76 -7.80
CA TYR A 20 -33.53 3.46 -7.69
C TYR A 20 -34.84 3.52 -6.90
N GLU A 21 -34.91 4.38 -5.89
CA GLU A 21 -36.10 4.59 -5.06
C GLU A 21 -37.23 5.33 -5.80
N ASP A 22 -36.88 6.23 -6.72
CA ASP A 22 -37.84 7.00 -7.55
C ASP A 22 -38.49 6.15 -8.67
N ARG A 23 -39.37 5.22 -8.27
CA ARG A 23 -40.11 4.31 -9.17
C ARG A 23 -40.96 4.99 -10.24
N THR A 24 -41.32 6.25 -10.05
CA THR A 24 -42.11 7.05 -11.00
C THR A 24 -41.29 7.52 -12.21
N GLN A 25 -39.96 7.55 -12.11
CA GLN A 25 -39.06 7.97 -13.18
C GLN A 25 -38.23 6.82 -13.79
N LEU A 26 -38.46 5.57 -13.38
CA LEU A 26 -37.72 4.40 -13.85
C LEU A 26 -38.14 3.98 -15.27
N THR A 27 -37.57 4.65 -16.27
CA THR A 27 -37.54 4.17 -17.66
C THR A 27 -36.48 3.06 -17.80
N GLU A 28 -36.63 2.14 -18.76
CA GLU A 28 -35.64 1.09 -19.04
C GLU A 28 -34.23 1.66 -19.27
N GLU A 29 -34.13 2.79 -19.98
CA GLU A 29 -32.87 3.49 -20.23
C GLU A 29 -32.21 3.97 -18.93
N LYS A 30 -32.98 4.56 -18.01
CA LYS A 30 -32.49 5.00 -16.69
C LYS A 30 -32.08 3.81 -15.83
N SER A 31 -32.81 2.69 -15.89
CA SER A 31 -32.44 1.45 -15.19
C SER A 31 -31.11 0.88 -15.70
N PHE A 32 -30.88 0.90 -17.01
CA PHE A 32 -29.62 0.46 -17.61
C PHE A 32 -28.44 1.35 -17.20
N VAL A 33 -28.62 2.67 -17.27
CA VAL A 33 -27.60 3.64 -16.84
C VAL A 33 -27.28 3.46 -15.35
N ASN A 34 -28.29 3.23 -14.51
CA ASN A 34 -28.07 3.02 -13.08
C ASN A 34 -27.24 1.76 -12.80
N LYS A 35 -27.49 0.66 -13.53
CA LYS A 35 -26.65 -0.55 -13.46
C LYS A 35 -25.21 -0.28 -13.90
N LEU A 36 -25.00 0.56 -14.92
CA LEU A 36 -23.65 0.94 -15.35
C LEU A 36 -22.89 1.71 -14.26
N TYR A 37 -23.55 2.66 -13.59
CA TYR A 37 -22.96 3.35 -12.45
C TYR A 37 -22.64 2.40 -11.30
N GLN A 38 -23.55 1.47 -10.97
CA GLN A 38 -23.30 0.47 -9.94
C GLN A 38 -22.06 -0.40 -10.25
N MET A 39 -21.91 -0.86 -11.50
CA MET A 39 -20.73 -1.62 -11.91
C MET A 39 -19.42 -0.82 -11.76
N GLU A 40 -19.42 0.47 -12.09
CA GLU A 40 -18.23 1.31 -11.92
C GLU A 40 -17.92 1.57 -10.45
N ILE A 41 -18.93 1.81 -9.61
CA ILE A 41 -18.76 1.92 -8.16
C ILE A 41 -18.12 0.65 -7.59
N ASP A 42 -18.58 -0.53 -8.01
CA ASP A 42 -18.03 -1.79 -7.52
C ASP A 42 -16.57 -1.99 -7.97
N ARG A 43 -16.23 -1.58 -9.20
CA ARG A 43 -14.85 -1.58 -9.70
C ARG A 43 -13.95 -0.65 -8.89
N LEU A 44 -14.38 0.59 -8.62
CA LEU A 44 -13.64 1.55 -7.81
C LEU A 44 -13.47 1.05 -6.36
N ARG A 45 -14.54 0.53 -5.75
CA ARG A 45 -14.54 -0.04 -4.40
C ARG A 45 -13.56 -1.22 -4.31
N TYR A 46 -13.52 -2.09 -5.32
CA TYR A 46 -12.56 -3.18 -5.39
C TYR A 46 -11.12 -2.66 -5.41
N MET A 47 -10.80 -1.68 -6.28
CA MET A 47 -9.46 -1.12 -6.37
C MET A 47 -8.98 -0.50 -5.06
N VAL A 48 -9.81 0.33 -4.42
CA VAL A 48 -9.47 0.95 -3.13
C VAL A 48 -9.30 -0.11 -2.04
N SER A 49 -10.19 -1.10 -1.99
CA SER A 49 -10.10 -2.20 -1.02
C SER A 49 -8.84 -3.04 -1.22
N SER A 50 -8.47 -3.34 -2.46
CA SER A 50 -7.26 -4.09 -2.80
C SER A 50 -5.99 -3.32 -2.37
N TYR A 51 -5.96 -2.02 -2.64
CA TYR A 51 -4.87 -1.14 -2.21
C TYR A 51 -4.72 -1.11 -0.68
N LEU A 52 -5.82 -0.87 0.05
CA LEU A 52 -5.80 -0.81 1.51
C LEU A 52 -5.42 -2.15 2.15
N ARG A 53 -5.97 -3.28 1.66
CA ARG A 53 -5.60 -4.62 2.16
C ARG A 53 -4.12 -4.93 1.93
N THR A 54 -3.59 -4.56 0.77
CA THR A 54 -2.16 -4.75 0.46
C THR A 54 -1.28 -3.93 1.40
N ARG A 55 -1.67 -2.70 1.71
CA ARG A 55 -0.96 -1.86 2.68
C ARG A 55 -1.01 -2.43 4.09
N LEU A 56 -2.19 -2.83 4.57
CA LEU A 56 -2.34 -3.44 5.89
C LEU A 56 -1.47 -4.70 6.02
N ARG A 57 -1.45 -5.57 5.00
CA ARG A 57 -0.58 -6.77 5.01
C ARG A 57 0.90 -6.43 5.10
N LYS A 58 1.35 -5.35 4.45
CA LYS A 58 2.74 -4.88 4.56
C LYS A 58 3.03 -4.31 5.95
N ILE A 59 2.08 -3.56 6.51
CA ILE A 59 2.18 -3.00 7.86
C ILE A 59 2.24 -4.13 8.89
N GLU A 60 1.37 -5.13 8.84
CA GLU A 60 1.40 -6.29 9.73
C GLU A 60 2.75 -7.02 9.70
N LYS A 61 3.31 -7.22 8.49
CA LYS A 61 4.59 -7.93 8.32
C LYS A 61 5.79 -7.16 8.86
N PHE A 62 5.78 -5.83 8.74
CA PHE A 62 6.92 -4.97 9.07
C PHE A 62 6.61 -3.98 10.19
N ALA A 63 5.64 -4.28 11.06
CA ALA A 63 5.09 -3.33 12.03
C ALA A 63 6.16 -2.76 12.97
N ILE A 64 7.01 -3.64 13.51
CA ILE A 64 8.09 -3.26 14.43
C ILE A 64 9.10 -2.36 13.73
N HIS A 65 9.58 -2.74 12.53
CA HIS A 65 10.51 -1.94 11.73
C HIS A 65 9.94 -0.56 11.39
N ILE A 66 8.68 -0.49 10.99
CA ILE A 66 8.02 0.77 10.62
C ILE A 66 7.89 1.71 11.83
N LEU A 67 7.54 1.17 13.01
CA LEU A 67 7.37 1.98 14.23
C LEU A 67 8.69 2.45 14.85
N GLN A 68 9.80 1.76 14.56
CA GLN A 68 11.15 2.18 14.98
C GLN A 68 11.68 3.37 14.16
N ASP A 69 11.23 3.54 12.92
CA ASP A 69 11.63 4.63 12.04
C ASP A 69 10.56 5.74 12.00
N GLU A 70 10.92 6.93 12.50
CA GLU A 70 10.03 8.09 12.51
C GLU A 70 9.62 8.55 11.10
N VAL A 71 10.51 8.44 10.11
CA VAL A 71 10.24 8.84 8.72
C VAL A 71 9.21 7.90 8.10
N LEU A 72 9.33 6.59 8.34
CA LEU A 72 8.34 5.61 7.87
C LEU A 72 7.01 5.78 8.59
N THR A 73 7.03 6.06 9.90
CA THR A 73 5.84 6.32 10.70
C THR A 73 5.06 7.54 10.22
N GLN A 74 5.76 8.58 9.73
CA GLN A 74 5.13 9.77 9.13
C GLN A 74 4.44 9.49 7.78
N ARG A 75 4.86 8.45 7.05
CA ARG A 75 4.24 8.03 5.77
C ARG A 75 2.93 7.26 5.94
N LEU A 76 2.61 6.83 7.17
CA LEU A 76 1.36 6.15 7.49
C LEU A 76 0.23 7.14 7.74
N SER A 77 -1.00 6.76 7.36
CA SER A 77 -2.18 7.47 7.82
C SER A 77 -2.37 7.30 9.34
N VAL A 78 -3.11 8.20 9.97
CA VAL A 78 -3.41 8.14 11.42
C VAL A 78 -4.04 6.80 11.80
N LYS A 79 -4.97 6.29 10.98
CA LYS A 79 -5.64 5.01 11.21
C LYS A 79 -4.67 3.82 11.11
N GLU A 80 -3.78 3.84 10.11
CA GLU A 80 -2.75 2.81 9.94
C GLU A 80 -1.74 2.81 11.07
N ARG A 81 -1.35 3.99 11.57
CA ARG A 81 -0.45 4.12 12.72
C ARG A 81 -1.07 3.52 13.99
N ASN A 82 -2.33 3.85 14.27
CA ASN A 82 -3.04 3.28 15.40
C ASN A 82 -3.17 1.76 15.29
N PHE A 83 -3.45 1.25 14.09
CA PHE A 83 -3.49 -0.18 13.82
C PHE A 83 -2.13 -0.85 14.07
N ALA A 84 -1.04 -0.28 13.57
CA ALA A 84 0.31 -0.82 13.77
C ALA A 84 0.69 -0.88 15.26
N GLN A 85 0.40 0.19 16.02
CA GLN A 85 0.67 0.24 17.46
C GLN A 85 -0.14 -0.83 18.23
N GLN A 86 -1.44 -0.96 17.93
CA GLN A 86 -2.28 -1.97 18.56
C GLN A 86 -1.83 -3.39 18.21
N PHE A 87 -1.43 -3.61 16.96
CA PHE A 87 -0.93 -4.90 16.51
C PHE A 87 0.36 -5.29 17.23
N VAL A 88 1.33 -4.39 17.35
CA VAL A 88 2.59 -4.66 18.06
C VAL A 88 2.33 -4.94 19.54
N MET A 89 1.51 -4.14 20.23
CA MET A 89 1.15 -4.40 21.63
C MET A 89 0.50 -5.78 21.82
N LEU A 90 -0.43 -6.16 20.93
CA LEU A 90 -1.10 -7.45 20.99
C LEU A 90 -0.12 -8.61 20.72
N PHE A 91 0.75 -8.45 19.72
CA PHE A 91 1.75 -9.43 19.36
C PHE A 91 2.77 -9.64 20.49
N GLU A 92 3.30 -8.56 21.07
CA GLU A 92 4.23 -8.62 22.20
C GLU A 92 3.59 -9.29 23.41
N SER A 93 2.36 -8.93 23.77
CA SER A 93 1.62 -9.58 24.86
C SER A 93 1.46 -11.08 24.60
N HIS A 94 1.02 -11.46 23.40
CA HIS A 94 0.79 -12.85 23.04
C HIS A 94 2.06 -13.70 23.11
N VAL A 95 3.16 -13.20 22.54
CA VAL A 95 4.44 -13.92 22.53
C VAL A 95 5.06 -13.98 23.93
N ASN A 96 4.88 -12.91 24.73
CA ASN A 96 5.29 -12.89 26.13
C ASN A 96 4.55 -13.94 26.96
N ASP A 97 3.22 -14.04 26.82
CA ASP A 97 2.40 -15.00 27.55
C ASP A 97 2.70 -16.46 27.15
N LEU A 98 2.92 -16.71 25.86
CA LEU A 98 3.21 -18.05 25.36
C LEU A 98 4.57 -18.57 25.83
N ALA A 99 5.61 -17.77 25.63
CA ALA A 99 6.99 -18.24 25.70
C ALA A 99 7.91 -17.25 26.39
N ILE A 100 7.96 -15.99 25.92
CA ILE A 100 9.04 -15.05 26.27
C ILE A 100 9.08 -14.72 27.77
N GLY A 101 7.92 -14.68 28.44
CA GLY A 101 7.84 -14.45 29.88
C GLY A 101 8.51 -15.53 30.74
N LYS A 102 8.71 -16.74 30.18
CA LYS A 102 9.34 -17.89 30.85
C LYS A 102 10.87 -17.92 30.69
N PHE A 103 11.43 -17.12 29.79
CA PHE A 103 12.89 -17.06 29.60
C PHE A 103 13.57 -16.17 30.64
N SER A 104 14.90 -16.32 30.74
CA SER A 104 15.78 -15.42 31.50
C SER A 104 15.64 -13.98 31.00
N LYS A 105 15.88 -13.00 31.88
CA LYS A 105 15.70 -11.57 31.59
C LYS A 105 16.44 -11.11 30.33
N ASP A 106 17.60 -11.70 30.05
CA ASP A 106 18.45 -11.34 28.91
C ASP A 106 17.87 -11.75 27.56
N ASN A 107 16.96 -12.73 27.53
CA ASN A 107 16.33 -13.28 26.33
C ASN A 107 14.87 -12.82 26.16
N ARG A 108 14.45 -11.75 26.84
CA ARG A 108 13.06 -11.25 26.78
C ARG A 108 12.78 -10.24 25.66
N THR A 109 13.79 -9.89 24.88
CA THR A 109 13.70 -8.83 23.88
C THR A 109 13.20 -9.37 22.54
N LEU A 110 12.18 -8.72 21.97
CA LEU A 110 11.62 -9.02 20.64
C LEU A 110 12.21 -8.15 19.51
N THR A 111 13.05 -7.19 19.87
CA THR A 111 13.62 -6.17 19.00
C THR A 111 15.13 -6.29 18.83
N ALA A 112 15.70 -7.46 19.15
CA ALA A 112 17.14 -7.68 18.97
C ALA A 112 17.52 -7.71 17.48
N ASP A 113 18.78 -7.37 17.19
CA ASP A 113 19.30 -7.36 15.82
C ASP A 113 19.10 -8.71 15.13
N GLY A 114 18.53 -8.67 13.93
CA GLY A 114 18.18 -9.85 13.14
C GLY A 114 16.86 -10.54 13.52
N MET A 115 16.16 -10.11 14.59
CA MET A 115 14.81 -10.59 14.91
C MET A 115 13.71 -9.75 14.27
N VAL A 116 13.99 -8.48 13.99
CA VAL A 116 13.05 -7.58 13.32
C VAL A 116 13.06 -7.88 11.82
N SER A 117 11.88 -8.16 11.27
CA SER A 117 11.73 -8.35 9.82
C SER A 117 11.81 -7.01 9.10
N GLU A 118 12.70 -6.92 8.12
CA GLU A 118 12.89 -5.71 7.31
C GLU A 118 12.48 -5.94 5.84
N PRO A 119 12.01 -4.90 5.13
CA PRO A 119 11.77 -4.98 3.70
C PRO A 119 13.07 -5.17 2.90
N ASN A 120 13.11 -6.15 1.99
CA ASN A 120 14.25 -6.35 1.10
C ASN A 120 14.22 -5.35 -0.07
N LEU A 121 15.06 -4.33 -0.03
CA LEU A 121 15.18 -3.30 -1.08
C LEU A 121 15.99 -3.77 -2.30
N ASP A 122 16.78 -4.83 -2.17
CA ASP A 122 17.53 -5.45 -3.28
C ASP A 122 16.68 -6.41 -4.13
N SER A 123 15.38 -6.55 -3.81
CA SER A 123 14.46 -7.32 -4.64
C SER A 123 14.35 -6.72 -6.04
N PHE A 124 14.41 -7.57 -7.06
CA PHE A 124 14.18 -7.17 -8.44
C PHE A 124 12.70 -6.92 -8.68
N VAL A 125 12.40 -5.83 -9.39
CA VAL A 125 11.05 -5.41 -9.77
C VAL A 125 10.99 -5.12 -11.26
N PHE A 126 9.85 -5.40 -11.87
CA PHE A 126 9.57 -4.97 -13.24
C PHE A 126 9.13 -3.51 -13.22
N CYS A 127 9.73 -2.71 -14.09
CA CYS A 127 9.42 -1.28 -14.17
C CYS A 127 9.49 -0.76 -15.60
N GLN A 128 8.76 0.34 -15.83
CA GLN A 128 8.71 1.06 -17.10
C GLN A 128 8.76 2.57 -16.83
N GLY A 129 9.57 3.28 -17.61
CA GLY A 129 9.66 4.74 -17.50
C GLY A 129 8.48 5.41 -18.18
N LYS A 130 8.04 6.56 -17.66
CA LYS A 130 7.12 7.45 -18.39
C LYS A 130 7.86 8.29 -19.42
N GLU A 131 9.06 8.71 -19.07
CA GLU A 131 9.94 9.54 -19.88
C GLU A 131 11.35 8.95 -19.93
N ALA A 132 12.14 9.38 -20.91
CA ALA A 132 13.53 8.94 -21.03
C ALA A 132 14.36 9.51 -19.87
N GLY A 133 14.91 8.62 -19.04
CA GLY A 133 15.69 9.00 -17.88
C GLY A 133 16.77 7.98 -17.53
N GLY A 134 17.90 8.47 -17.02
CA GLY A 134 18.97 7.60 -16.53
C GLY A 134 18.69 7.14 -15.11
N VAL A 135 18.69 5.83 -14.89
CA VAL A 135 18.63 5.21 -13.56
C VAL A 135 20.01 4.68 -13.21
N GLN A 136 20.53 5.10 -12.06
CA GLN A 136 21.79 4.58 -11.52
C GLN A 136 21.54 3.22 -10.85
N CYS A 137 22.15 2.17 -11.39
CA CYS A 137 21.89 0.78 -10.95
C CYS A 137 22.88 0.28 -9.90
N ASP A 138 24.01 0.95 -9.72
CA ASP A 138 25.05 0.55 -8.78
C ASP A 138 25.36 1.65 -7.74
N ASP A 139 25.67 1.23 -6.52
CA ASP A 139 26.09 2.08 -5.41
C ASP A 139 27.43 2.79 -5.71
N LYS A 140 28.23 2.24 -6.64
CA LYS A 140 29.53 2.80 -7.06
C LYS A 140 29.46 3.76 -8.24
N GLY A 141 28.27 4.00 -8.81
CA GLY A 141 28.05 4.97 -9.88
C GLY A 141 28.64 4.60 -11.25
N GLY A 142 29.00 3.33 -11.46
CA GLY A 142 29.55 2.86 -12.73
C GLY A 142 28.48 2.53 -13.78
N ASP A 143 27.35 1.97 -13.34
CA ASP A 143 26.33 1.43 -14.25
C ASP A 143 25.06 2.29 -14.26
N PHE A 144 24.78 2.87 -15.43
CA PHE A 144 23.55 3.61 -15.71
C PHE A 144 22.73 2.90 -16.78
N VAL A 145 21.43 2.76 -16.52
CA VAL A 145 20.47 2.25 -17.50
C VAL A 145 19.60 3.42 -17.95
N GLN A 146 19.59 3.68 -19.25
CA GLN A 146 18.64 4.61 -19.85
C GLN A 146 17.28 3.91 -19.95
N VAL A 147 16.36 4.31 -19.09
CA VAL A 147 14.99 3.82 -19.06
C VAL A 147 14.19 4.64 -20.06
N THR A 148 13.53 3.96 -20.99
CA THR A 148 12.63 4.57 -21.98
C THR A 148 11.18 4.14 -21.71
N SER A 149 10.22 4.80 -22.35
CA SER A 149 8.81 4.45 -22.24
C SER A 149 8.39 3.27 -23.11
N ALA A 150 9.20 2.87 -24.09
CA ALA A 150 8.90 1.75 -24.96
C ALA A 150 9.25 0.39 -24.32
N ASP A 151 10.28 0.36 -23.48
CA ASP A 151 10.87 -0.87 -22.98
C ASP A 151 10.51 -1.16 -21.52
N ARG A 152 10.59 -2.45 -21.15
CA ARG A 152 10.41 -2.92 -19.77
C ARG A 152 11.75 -3.35 -19.21
N TYR A 153 12.00 -2.97 -17.98
CA TYR A 153 13.27 -3.21 -17.30
C TYR A 153 13.06 -4.03 -16.04
N ILE A 154 14.09 -4.80 -15.66
CA ILE A 154 14.16 -5.51 -14.40
C ILE A 154 15.31 -4.92 -13.61
N LEU A 155 15.00 -4.13 -12.59
CA LEU A 155 15.99 -3.41 -11.78
C LEU A 155 15.75 -3.70 -10.30
N ARG A 156 16.76 -3.47 -9.46
CA ARG A 156 16.60 -3.56 -8.00
C ARG A 156 15.74 -2.40 -7.52
N TYR A 157 14.81 -2.67 -6.60
CA TYR A 157 13.92 -1.64 -6.09
C TYR A 157 14.69 -0.46 -5.46
N ARG A 158 15.80 -0.72 -4.76
CA ARG A 158 16.69 0.30 -4.20
C ARG A 158 17.13 1.37 -5.21
N SER A 159 17.44 0.97 -6.44
CA SER A 159 17.90 1.88 -7.51
C SER A 159 16.77 2.73 -8.10
N VAL A 160 15.53 2.21 -8.09
CA VAL A 160 14.38 2.89 -8.70
C VAL A 160 13.47 3.60 -7.69
N GLN A 161 13.65 3.38 -6.38
CA GLN A 161 12.75 3.88 -5.34
C GLN A 161 12.50 5.39 -5.42
N GLU A 162 13.53 6.20 -5.63
CA GLU A 162 13.40 7.66 -5.73
C GLU A 162 12.62 8.06 -6.99
N HIS A 163 12.90 7.41 -8.12
CA HIS A 163 12.18 7.64 -9.38
C HIS A 163 10.71 7.21 -9.31
N VAL A 164 10.41 6.13 -8.58
CA VAL A 164 9.04 5.69 -8.29
C VAL A 164 8.33 6.70 -7.40
N GLN A 165 9.00 7.24 -6.37
CA GLN A 165 8.45 8.28 -5.51
C GLN A 165 8.18 9.59 -6.27
N ALA A 166 9.03 9.93 -7.23
CA ALA A 166 8.84 11.07 -8.13
C ALA A 166 7.77 10.83 -9.21
N GLY A 167 7.31 9.59 -9.39
CA GLY A 167 6.33 9.21 -10.42
C GLY A 167 6.88 9.12 -11.84
N ALA A 168 8.21 9.17 -12.02
CA ALA A 168 8.89 9.05 -13.31
C ALA A 168 8.92 7.59 -13.82
N ILE A 169 8.86 6.62 -12.91
CA ILE A 169 8.86 5.19 -13.20
C ILE A 169 7.65 4.54 -12.54
N ASP A 170 6.93 3.72 -13.30
CA ASP A 170 5.85 2.89 -12.80
C ASP A 170 6.31 1.43 -12.65
N LEU A 171 5.80 0.77 -11.60
CA LEU A 171 6.00 -0.66 -11.37
C LEU A 171 4.91 -1.44 -12.11
N ILE A 172 5.29 -2.60 -12.69
CA ILE A 172 4.40 -3.50 -13.45
C ILE A 172 4.10 -4.76 -12.65
#